data_AF-A0A6C1QIE5-F1
#
_entry.id   AF-A0A6C1QIE5-F1
#
_cell.length_a   1.000
_cell.length_b   1.000
_cell.length_c   1.000
_cell.angle_alpha   90.00
_cell.angle_beta   90.00
_cell.angle_gamma   90.00
#
_symmetry.space_group_name_H-M   'P 1'
#
loop_
_entity.id
_entity.type
_entity.pdbx_description
1 polymer ?
#
loop_
_entity_poly.entity_id
_entity_poly.type
_entity_poly.pdbx_seq_one_letter_code
_entity_poly.pdbx_strand_id
1 'polypeptide(L)'
;MRYIGISLVFLLNYSTAFSQEKSRREYFSELSRPEKWWVITHTFSAGRALEISLHARKVSKKMEDHPELDGDSRGGQVDAFRHAYWMALMTIELNHRRAWRLGYDHEKGNKLQFLRKKGEYNGPLTTAADCTMDMHNNEAGIAIGLKFPDVTREELQEIIIEKLLDGHFIMLKKDTENNFLDCDGNIVLREDFHYSWEIPVCLVPTSFERPEKE
;
A
#
# COMPACT_ATOMS: atom_id res chain seq x y z
N MET A 1 52.00 43.13 28.66
CA MET A 1 51.47 41.79 28.33
C MET A 1 49.95 41.88 28.32
N ARG A 2 49.37 41.81 27.11
CA ARG A 2 47.92 41.87 26.87
C ARG A 2 47.37 40.44 26.94
N TYR A 3 46.46 40.15 27.87
CA TYR A 3 45.65 38.94 27.81
C TYR A 3 44.31 39.31 27.19
N ILE A 4 44.11 38.82 25.96
CA ILE A 4 42.87 38.92 25.20
C ILE A 4 41.93 37.85 25.79
N GLY A 5 40.86 38.30 26.46
CA GLY A 5 39.78 37.43 26.89
C GLY A 5 39.08 36.82 25.68
N ILE A 6 39.09 35.49 25.61
CA ILE A 6 38.42 34.71 24.58
C ILE A 6 36.91 34.85 24.79
N SER A 7 36.25 35.58 23.88
CA SER A 7 34.78 35.62 23.80
C SER A 7 34.26 34.23 23.46
N LEU A 8 33.50 33.63 24.38
CA LEU A 8 32.71 32.44 24.15
C LEU A 8 31.72 32.72 23.00
N VAL A 9 31.89 31.99 21.91
CA VAL A 9 31.01 31.99 20.74
C VAL A 9 29.64 31.41 21.15
N PHE A 10 28.59 32.22 21.05
CA PHE A 10 27.21 31.76 21.07
C PHE A 10 26.94 30.95 19.78
N LEU A 11 26.99 29.62 19.86
CA LEU A 11 26.43 28.74 18.84
C LEU A 11 24.96 28.42 19.20
N LEU A 12 24.06 29.33 18.82
CA LEU A 12 22.63 29.02 18.69
C LEU A 12 22.38 28.57 17.25
N ASN A 13 22.65 27.29 16.98
CA ASN A 13 22.17 26.60 15.78
C ASN A 13 21.31 25.41 16.23
N TYR A 14 20.08 25.70 16.67
CA TYR A 14 19.00 24.72 16.69
C TYR A 14 18.07 25.06 15.53
N SER A 15 18.49 24.70 14.31
CA SER A 15 17.56 24.52 13.20
C SER A 15 16.93 23.15 13.35
N THR A 16 15.93 23.01 14.23
CA THR A 16 15.03 21.86 14.15
C THR A 16 14.20 22.05 12.88
N ALA A 17 14.60 21.36 11.81
CA ALA A 17 13.76 21.19 10.64
C ALA A 17 12.51 20.38 11.06
N PHE A 18 11.46 21.09 11.48
CA PHE A 18 10.13 20.50 11.59
C PHE A 18 9.68 20.17 10.16
N SER A 19 9.77 18.90 9.78
CA SER A 19 9.01 18.38 8.64
C SER A 19 7.53 18.54 9.00
N GLN A 20 6.81 19.38 8.27
CA GLN A 20 5.39 19.60 8.52
C GLN A 20 4.62 18.38 8.03
N GLU A 21 3.90 17.74 8.94
CA GLU A 21 2.97 16.67 8.57
C GLU A 21 1.83 17.25 7.73
N LYS A 22 1.44 16.52 6.70
CA LYS A 22 0.41 16.93 5.75
C LYS A 22 -0.93 17.14 6.46
N SER A 23 -1.62 18.23 6.15
CA SER A 23 -2.93 18.53 6.75
C SER A 23 -4.04 17.63 6.20
N ARG A 24 -5.13 17.46 6.97
CA ARG A 24 -6.33 16.72 6.52
C ARG A 24 -6.94 17.27 5.22
N ARG A 25 -6.83 18.58 4.97
CA ARG A 25 -7.31 19.20 3.74
C ARG A 25 -6.48 18.76 2.53
N GLU A 26 -5.16 18.70 2.69
CA GLU A 26 -4.28 18.23 1.64
C GLU A 26 -4.45 16.71 1.40
N TYR A 27 -4.70 15.91 2.45
CA TYR A 27 -5.08 14.50 2.25
C TYR A 27 -6.35 14.39 1.43
N PHE A 28 -7.39 15.15 1.81
CA PHE A 28 -8.64 15.15 1.09
C PHE A 28 -8.51 15.62 -0.37
N SER A 29 -7.67 16.61 -0.67
CA SER A 29 -7.53 17.13 -2.04
C SER A 29 -6.96 16.10 -3.01
N GLU A 30 -6.06 15.23 -2.55
CA GLU A 30 -5.43 14.17 -3.34
C GLU A 30 -6.33 12.95 -3.58
N LEU A 31 -7.36 12.74 -2.75
CA LEU A 31 -8.29 11.63 -2.92
C LEU A 31 -8.98 11.64 -4.28
N SER A 32 -9.24 10.45 -4.79
CA SER A 32 -10.08 10.24 -5.96
C SER A 32 -11.53 10.67 -5.69
N ARG A 33 -12.32 10.84 -6.76
CA ARG A 33 -13.75 11.21 -6.60
C ARG A 33 -14.53 10.19 -5.77
N PRO A 34 -14.40 8.86 -5.99
CA PRO A 34 -15.04 7.86 -5.13
C PRO A 34 -14.66 8.00 -3.65
N GLU A 35 -13.36 8.09 -3.34
CA GLU A 35 -12.89 8.22 -1.95
C GLU A 35 -13.36 9.52 -1.28
N LYS A 36 -13.41 10.65 -2.02
CA LYS A 36 -14.01 11.90 -1.52
C LYS A 36 -15.48 11.69 -1.14
N TRP A 37 -16.23 10.96 -1.96
CA TRP A 37 -17.63 10.64 -1.68
C TRP A 37 -17.76 9.74 -0.46
N TRP A 38 -16.86 8.78 -0.29
CA TRP A 38 -16.78 7.96 0.91
C TRP A 38 -16.57 8.82 2.16
N VAL A 39 -15.60 9.74 2.14
CA VAL A 39 -15.33 10.65 3.26
C VAL A 39 -16.55 11.50 3.61
N ILE A 40 -17.23 12.08 2.61
CA ILE A 40 -18.42 12.91 2.82
C ILE A 40 -19.58 12.10 3.42
N THR A 41 -19.74 10.85 3.01
CA THR A 41 -20.81 9.97 3.53
C THR A 41 -20.47 9.31 4.86
N HIS A 42 -19.20 9.34 5.27
CA HIS A 42 -18.68 8.71 6.49
C HIS A 42 -17.86 9.68 7.33
N THR A 43 -18.29 10.94 7.44
CA THR A 43 -17.53 12.03 8.10
C THR A 43 -17.03 11.66 9.50
N PHE A 44 -17.84 10.98 10.31
CA PHE A 44 -17.46 10.58 11.67
C PHE A 44 -16.41 9.45 11.72
N SER A 45 -16.30 8.64 10.66
CA SER A 45 -15.31 7.58 10.54
C SER A 45 -14.06 8.02 9.77
N ALA A 46 -14.15 9.09 8.98
CA ALA A 46 -13.08 9.52 8.07
C ALA A 46 -11.77 9.87 8.79
N GLY A 47 -11.84 10.49 9.98
CA GLY A 47 -10.65 10.79 10.78
C GLY A 47 -9.92 9.52 11.20
N ARG A 48 -10.66 8.56 11.76
CA ARG A 48 -10.09 7.27 12.20
C ARG A 48 -9.61 6.42 11.03
N ALA A 49 -10.34 6.43 9.92
CA ALA A 49 -9.92 5.78 8.67
C ALA A 49 -8.57 6.32 8.18
N LEU A 50 -8.37 7.66 8.20
CA LEU A 50 -7.09 8.26 7.83
C LEU A 50 -5.96 7.81 8.77
N GLU A 51 -6.18 7.79 10.08
CA GLU A 51 -5.19 7.31 11.05
C GLU A 51 -4.78 5.85 10.78
N ILE A 52 -5.76 4.98 10.53
CA ILE A 52 -5.52 3.57 10.19
C ILE A 52 -4.73 3.45 8.89
N SER A 53 -5.10 4.19 7.83
CA SER A 53 -4.40 4.18 6.54
C SER A 53 -2.93 4.62 6.69
N LEU A 54 -2.67 5.68 7.46
CA LEU A 54 -1.32 6.17 7.71
C LEU A 54 -0.50 5.16 8.52
N HIS A 55 -1.12 4.55 9.52
CA HIS A 55 -0.48 3.52 10.33
C HIS A 55 -0.14 2.29 9.50
N ALA A 56 -1.09 1.73 8.74
CA ALA A 56 -0.89 0.59 7.86
C ALA A 56 0.24 0.85 6.85
N ARG A 57 0.27 2.04 6.24
CA ARG A 57 1.36 2.45 5.34
C ARG A 57 2.72 2.49 6.05
N LYS A 58 2.78 3.05 7.27
CA LYS A 58 4.02 3.12 8.06
C LYS A 58 4.53 1.72 8.44
N VAL A 59 3.64 0.83 8.86
CA VAL A 59 4.00 -0.56 9.19
C VAL A 59 4.46 -1.30 7.95
N SER A 60 3.73 -1.21 6.85
CA SER A 60 4.10 -1.86 5.58
C SER A 60 5.46 -1.40 5.05
N LYS A 61 5.81 -0.12 5.25
CA LYS A 61 7.15 0.37 4.90
C LYS A 61 8.26 -0.33 5.68
N LYS A 62 8.02 -0.72 6.94
CA LYS A 62 8.98 -1.53 7.71
C LYS A 62 9.04 -2.97 7.22
N MET A 63 7.93 -3.48 6.66
CA MET A 63 7.87 -4.85 6.12
C MET A 63 8.71 -5.03 4.86
N GLU A 64 9.11 -3.94 4.19
CA GLU A 64 10.11 -4.00 3.12
C GLU A 64 11.46 -4.57 3.59
N ASP A 65 11.81 -4.38 4.87
CA ASP A 65 13.05 -4.90 5.47
C ASP A 65 12.81 -6.19 6.28
N HIS A 66 11.62 -6.79 6.20
CA HIS A 66 11.31 -8.01 6.96
C HIS A 66 12.04 -9.22 6.35
N PRO A 67 12.79 -10.01 7.13
CA PRO A 67 13.69 -11.04 6.59
C PRO A 67 12.98 -12.20 5.87
N GLU A 68 11.70 -12.42 6.17
CA GLU A 68 10.89 -13.49 5.57
C GLU A 68 10.04 -13.02 4.38
N LEU A 69 10.00 -11.71 4.12
CA LEU A 69 9.18 -11.16 3.03
C LEU A 69 10.04 -10.77 1.83
N ASP A 70 9.42 -10.71 0.65
CA ASP A 70 10.09 -10.40 -0.62
C ASP A 70 10.57 -8.94 -0.79
N GLY A 71 10.29 -8.06 0.20
CA GLY A 71 10.64 -6.64 0.17
C GLY A 71 9.88 -5.79 -0.85
N ASP A 72 8.98 -6.37 -1.64
CA ASP A 72 8.39 -5.75 -2.82
C ASP A 72 7.07 -5.06 -2.50
N SER A 73 7.15 -3.73 -2.34
CA SER A 73 6.02 -2.87 -2.01
C SER A 73 5.05 -2.59 -3.16
N ARG A 74 5.28 -3.15 -4.36
CA ARG A 74 4.47 -2.92 -5.55
C ARG A 74 4.15 -4.23 -6.27
N GLY A 75 3.05 -4.86 -5.89
CA GLY A 75 2.59 -6.11 -6.47
C GLY A 75 3.27 -7.35 -5.90
N GLY A 76 4.06 -7.25 -4.84
CA GLY A 76 4.67 -8.38 -4.13
C GLY A 76 4.03 -8.66 -2.77
N GLN A 77 4.73 -9.43 -1.94
CA GLN A 77 4.27 -9.81 -0.60
C GLN A 77 4.05 -8.59 0.31
N VAL A 78 4.96 -7.62 0.31
CA VAL A 78 4.80 -6.42 1.14
C VAL A 78 3.58 -5.60 0.72
N ASP A 79 3.26 -5.61 -0.57
CA ASP A 79 2.02 -5.03 -1.08
C ASP A 79 0.77 -5.78 -0.58
N ALA A 80 0.75 -7.10 -0.75
CA ALA A 80 -0.32 -7.95 -0.26
C ALA A 80 -0.57 -7.77 1.26
N PHE A 81 0.50 -7.74 2.05
CA PHE A 81 0.45 -7.44 3.47
C PHE A 81 -0.20 -6.08 3.74
N ARG A 82 0.20 -5.03 3.02
CA ARG A 82 -0.35 -3.67 3.20
C ARG A 82 -1.86 -3.67 3.05
N HIS A 83 -2.37 -4.27 1.98
CA HIS A 83 -3.80 -4.31 1.68
C HIS A 83 -4.55 -5.16 2.73
N ALA A 84 -4.06 -6.35 3.04
CA ALA A 84 -4.67 -7.21 4.05
C ALA A 84 -4.70 -6.55 5.44
N TYR A 85 -3.58 -5.96 5.88
CA TYR A 85 -3.45 -5.34 7.20
C TYR A 85 -4.29 -4.08 7.33
N TRP A 86 -4.27 -3.23 6.29
CA TRP A 86 -5.12 -2.05 6.21
C TRP A 86 -6.60 -2.41 6.38
N MET A 87 -7.05 -3.44 5.66
CA MET A 87 -8.44 -3.85 5.65
C MET A 87 -8.89 -4.60 6.91
N ALA A 88 -7.99 -5.36 7.52
CA ALA A 88 -8.22 -5.97 8.82
C ALA A 88 -8.39 -4.91 9.92
N LEU A 89 -7.49 -3.93 10.00
CA LEU A 89 -7.59 -2.82 10.96
C LEU A 89 -8.86 -1.98 10.75
N MET A 90 -9.19 -1.64 9.49
CA MET A 90 -10.43 -0.93 9.18
C MET A 90 -11.67 -1.71 9.61
N THR A 91 -11.61 -3.04 9.54
CA THR A 91 -12.71 -3.92 9.95
C THR A 91 -12.87 -3.94 11.46
N ILE A 92 -11.77 -4.13 12.19
CA ILE A 92 -11.73 -4.20 13.66
C ILE A 92 -12.14 -2.85 14.27
N GLU A 93 -11.55 -1.76 13.81
CA GLU A 93 -11.68 -0.46 14.47
C GLU A 93 -12.87 0.37 13.97
N LEU A 94 -13.43 0.03 12.82
CA LEU A 94 -14.64 0.66 12.28
C LEU A 94 -15.75 -0.38 12.11
N ASN A 95 -15.81 -0.99 10.93
CA ASN A 95 -16.84 -1.96 10.55
C ASN A 95 -16.49 -2.55 9.17
N HIS A 96 -16.71 -3.85 8.99
CA HIS A 96 -16.45 -4.56 7.73
C HIS A 96 -17.12 -3.91 6.49
N ARG A 97 -18.35 -3.39 6.60
CA ARG A 97 -19.04 -2.77 5.44
C ARG A 97 -18.38 -1.46 5.02
N ARG A 98 -17.93 -0.68 6.00
CA ARG A 98 -17.23 0.59 5.76
C ARG A 98 -15.85 0.33 5.18
N ALA A 99 -15.14 -0.65 5.74
CA ALA A 99 -13.89 -1.14 5.21
C ALA A 99 -14.08 -1.55 3.74
N TRP A 100 -14.93 -2.54 3.47
CA TRP A 100 -15.18 -3.04 2.11
C TRP A 100 -15.49 -1.91 1.13
N ARG A 101 -16.36 -0.97 1.52
CA ARG A 101 -16.73 0.14 0.66
C ARG A 101 -15.55 1.09 0.38
N LEU A 102 -14.71 1.36 1.38
CA LEU A 102 -13.52 2.19 1.20
C LEU A 102 -12.50 1.54 0.26
N GLY A 103 -12.21 0.25 0.46
CA GLY A 103 -11.32 -0.52 -0.43
C GLY A 103 -11.85 -0.57 -1.87
N TYR A 104 -13.16 -0.80 -2.03
CA TYR A 104 -13.80 -0.74 -3.35
C TYR A 104 -13.71 0.64 -4.00
N ASP A 105 -13.99 1.72 -3.25
CA ASP A 105 -13.90 3.08 -3.77
C ASP A 105 -12.44 3.47 -4.10
N HIS A 106 -11.44 2.93 -3.39
CA HIS A 106 -10.01 3.08 -3.70
C HIS A 106 -9.66 2.47 -5.06
N GLU A 107 -10.00 1.19 -5.30
CA GLU A 107 -9.72 0.54 -6.59
C GLU A 107 -10.48 1.18 -7.76
N LYS A 108 -11.72 1.60 -7.50
CA LYS A 108 -12.48 2.40 -8.48
C LYS A 108 -11.79 3.73 -8.79
N GLY A 109 -11.18 4.36 -7.78
CA GLY A 109 -10.36 5.56 -7.91
C GLY A 109 -9.17 5.33 -8.84
N ASN A 110 -8.44 4.23 -8.65
CA ASN A 110 -7.30 3.83 -9.48
C ASN A 110 -7.70 3.67 -10.95
N LYS A 111 -8.79 2.95 -11.24
CA LYS A 111 -9.33 2.81 -12.60
C LYS A 111 -9.71 4.14 -13.23
N LEU A 112 -10.39 5.02 -12.48
CA LEU A 112 -10.77 6.34 -12.98
C LEU A 112 -9.55 7.23 -13.23
N GLN A 113 -8.49 7.10 -12.43
CA GLN A 113 -7.24 7.82 -12.64
C GLN A 113 -6.54 7.34 -13.91
N PHE A 114 -6.46 6.03 -14.14
CA PHE A 114 -5.95 5.46 -15.39
C PHE A 114 -6.67 6.04 -16.60
N LEU A 115 -8.01 5.97 -16.61
CA LEU A 115 -8.82 6.44 -17.75
C LEU A 115 -8.65 7.93 -18.05
N ARG A 116 -8.36 8.76 -17.03
CA ARG A 116 -8.10 10.20 -17.21
C ARG A 116 -6.73 10.51 -17.75
N LYS A 117 -5.72 9.73 -17.34
CA LYS A 117 -4.32 9.92 -17.74
C LYS A 117 -3.95 9.16 -19.01
N LYS A 118 -4.89 8.36 -19.56
CA LYS A 118 -4.71 7.60 -20.79
C LYS A 118 -4.30 8.55 -21.93
N GLY A 119 -3.06 8.43 -22.39
CA GLY A 119 -2.49 9.27 -23.45
C GLY A 119 -1.59 10.41 -22.98
N GLU A 120 -1.46 10.67 -21.68
CA GLU A 120 -0.65 11.77 -21.13
C GLU A 120 0.58 11.30 -20.33
N TYR A 121 0.71 10.01 -20.04
CA TYR A 121 1.64 9.53 -19.01
C TYR A 121 2.58 8.40 -19.45
N ASN A 122 3.88 8.58 -19.22
CA ASN A 122 4.96 7.61 -19.46
C ASN A 122 5.40 6.84 -18.19
N GLY A 123 4.57 6.82 -17.14
CA GLY A 123 4.91 6.14 -15.88
C GLY A 123 4.02 4.93 -15.60
N PRO A 124 4.38 4.09 -14.62
CA PRO A 124 3.62 2.90 -14.27
C PRO A 124 2.25 3.33 -13.74
N LEU A 125 1.21 3.06 -14.53
CA LEU A 125 -0.17 3.17 -14.08
C LEU A 125 -0.55 1.87 -13.39
N THR A 126 -1.36 1.96 -12.34
CA THR A 126 -2.10 0.81 -11.81
C THR A 126 -2.88 0.17 -12.96
N THR A 127 -2.87 -1.16 -13.02
CA THR A 127 -3.52 -1.96 -14.07
C THR A 127 -4.70 -2.74 -13.50
N ALA A 128 -5.42 -3.44 -14.38
CA ALA A 128 -6.48 -4.37 -13.98
C ALA A 128 -5.97 -5.47 -13.04
N ALA A 129 -4.75 -5.97 -13.27
CA ALA A 129 -4.14 -7.00 -12.46
C ALA A 129 -3.86 -6.49 -11.04
N ASP A 130 -3.29 -5.28 -10.91
CA ASP A 130 -3.08 -4.63 -9.62
C ASP A 130 -4.40 -4.49 -8.84
N CYS A 131 -5.45 -3.93 -9.45
CA CYS A 131 -6.74 -3.76 -8.77
C CYS A 131 -7.40 -5.11 -8.40
N THR A 132 -7.15 -6.17 -9.18
CA THR A 132 -7.67 -7.51 -8.87
C THR A 132 -6.95 -8.11 -7.67
N MET A 133 -5.62 -7.99 -7.64
CA MET A 133 -4.77 -8.37 -6.51
C MET A 133 -5.19 -7.62 -5.24
N ASP A 134 -5.28 -6.30 -5.31
CA ASP A 134 -5.63 -5.44 -4.19
C ASP A 134 -7.02 -5.78 -3.66
N MET A 135 -8.01 -6.01 -4.54
CA MET A 135 -9.37 -6.39 -4.11
C MET A 135 -9.39 -7.73 -3.39
N HIS A 136 -8.69 -8.74 -3.91
CA HIS A 136 -8.61 -10.05 -3.28
C HIS A 136 -7.97 -9.96 -1.89
N ASN A 137 -6.84 -9.25 -1.79
CA ASN A 137 -6.11 -9.09 -0.53
C ASN A 137 -6.91 -8.24 0.48
N ASN A 138 -7.64 -7.24 -0.01
CA ASN A 138 -8.57 -6.44 0.79
C ASN A 138 -9.68 -7.31 1.41
N GLU A 139 -10.29 -8.19 0.61
CA GLU A 139 -11.34 -9.11 1.08
C GLU A 139 -10.81 -10.11 2.11
N ALA A 140 -9.64 -10.68 1.87
CA ALA A 140 -8.96 -11.55 2.84
C ALA A 140 -8.65 -10.80 4.16
N GLY A 141 -8.18 -9.56 4.08
CA GLY A 141 -7.97 -8.70 5.24
C GLY A 141 -9.25 -8.45 6.05
N ILE A 142 -10.38 -8.16 5.39
CA ILE A 142 -11.68 -8.03 6.06
C ILE A 142 -12.06 -9.33 6.78
N ALA A 143 -11.89 -10.48 6.13
CA ALA A 143 -12.20 -11.78 6.72
C ALA A 143 -11.36 -12.06 7.97
N ILE A 144 -10.08 -11.69 7.96
CA ILE A 144 -9.19 -11.79 9.12
C ILE A 144 -9.67 -10.87 10.25
N GLY A 145 -9.97 -9.60 9.96
CA GLY A 145 -10.46 -8.65 10.96
C GLY A 145 -11.81 -9.05 11.58
N LEU A 146 -12.68 -9.73 10.82
CA LEU A 146 -13.92 -10.32 11.35
C LEU A 146 -13.67 -11.53 12.25
N LYS A 147 -12.68 -12.36 11.90
CA LYS A 147 -12.35 -13.59 12.63
C LYS A 147 -11.62 -13.29 13.94
N PHE A 148 -10.84 -12.22 13.97
CA PHE A 148 -9.99 -11.83 15.09
C PHE A 148 -10.28 -10.37 15.51
N PRO A 149 -11.43 -10.09 16.15
CA PRO A 149 -11.82 -8.72 16.49
C PRO A 149 -11.03 -8.12 17.66
N ASP A 150 -10.46 -8.95 18.54
CA ASP A 150 -9.85 -8.52 19.80
C ASP A 150 -8.31 -8.61 19.80
N VAL A 151 -7.68 -8.93 18.66
CA VAL A 151 -6.22 -9.04 18.57
C VAL A 151 -5.56 -7.66 18.62
N THR A 152 -4.37 -7.63 19.20
CA THR A 152 -3.49 -6.46 19.12
C THR A 152 -3.01 -6.24 17.70
N ARG A 153 -2.47 -5.04 17.44
CA ARG A 153 -1.94 -4.70 16.11
C ARG A 153 -0.73 -5.55 15.76
N GLU A 154 0.09 -5.90 16.75
CA GLU A 154 1.27 -6.74 16.60
C GLU A 154 0.88 -8.19 16.27
N GLU A 155 -0.04 -8.77 17.04
CA GLU A 155 -0.59 -10.11 16.75
C GLU A 155 -1.26 -10.15 15.37
N LEU A 156 -1.97 -9.08 14.98
CA LEU A 156 -2.58 -9.00 13.65
C LEU A 156 -1.53 -8.99 12.53
N GLN A 157 -0.37 -8.35 12.74
CA GLN A 157 0.73 -8.39 11.77
C GLN A 157 1.26 -9.82 11.63
N GLU A 158 1.50 -10.51 12.74
CA GLU A 158 1.98 -11.89 12.76
C GLU A 158 1.00 -12.84 12.04
N ILE A 159 -0.30 -12.73 12.34
CA ILE A 159 -1.35 -13.53 11.67
C ILE A 159 -1.36 -13.32 10.15
N ILE A 160 -1.16 -12.08 9.69
CA ILE A 160 -1.16 -11.78 8.26
C ILE A 160 0.13 -12.27 7.61
N ILE A 161 1.28 -12.14 8.28
CA ILE A 161 2.57 -12.66 7.79
C ILE A 161 2.49 -14.18 7.64
N GLU A 162 2.01 -14.90 8.65
CA GLU A 162 1.82 -16.36 8.59
C GLU A 162 0.97 -16.75 7.36
N LYS A 163 -0.19 -16.09 7.21
CA LYS A 163 -1.09 -16.35 6.08
C LYS A 163 -0.48 -16.04 4.72
N LEU A 164 0.38 -15.04 4.68
CA LEU A 164 1.08 -14.66 3.48
C LEU A 164 2.12 -15.69 3.08
N LEU A 165 2.90 -16.18 4.03
CA LEU A 165 3.88 -17.24 3.80
C LEU A 165 3.19 -18.55 3.35
N ASP A 166 1.98 -18.81 3.87
CA ASP A 166 1.13 -19.93 3.45
C ASP A 166 0.46 -19.77 2.09
N GLY A 167 0.63 -18.62 1.41
CA GLY A 167 0.06 -18.39 0.08
C GLY A 167 -1.43 -18.08 0.06
N HIS A 168 -2.01 -17.62 1.17
CA HIS A 168 -3.44 -17.25 1.24
C HIS A 168 -3.80 -15.92 0.58
N PHE A 169 -2.80 -15.15 0.14
CA PHE A 169 -2.98 -13.93 -0.62
C PHE A 169 -2.47 -14.13 -2.04
N ILE A 170 -2.73 -13.14 -2.91
CA ILE A 170 -2.19 -13.13 -4.27
C ILE A 170 -1.29 -11.93 -4.50
N MET A 171 -0.36 -12.09 -5.45
CA MET A 171 0.59 -11.09 -5.87
C MET A 171 0.77 -11.12 -7.40
N LEU A 172 1.37 -10.07 -7.96
CA LEU A 172 1.75 -10.02 -9.37
C LEU A 172 2.95 -10.93 -9.61
N LYS A 173 2.86 -11.81 -10.60
CA LYS A 173 3.93 -12.74 -10.95
C LYS A 173 5.15 -11.97 -11.45
N LYS A 174 6.31 -12.22 -10.85
CA LYS A 174 7.59 -11.63 -11.21
C LYS A 174 8.71 -12.65 -11.16
N ASP A 175 9.79 -12.38 -11.89
CA ASP A 175 11.08 -13.06 -11.71
C ASP A 175 11.88 -12.46 -10.53
N THR A 176 13.06 -13.02 -10.27
CA THR A 176 13.99 -12.54 -9.23
C THR A 176 14.58 -11.16 -9.52
N GLU A 177 14.53 -10.68 -10.77
CA GLU A 177 14.93 -9.32 -11.16
C GLU A 177 13.79 -8.28 -11.05
N ASN A 178 12.61 -8.69 -10.56
CA ASN A 178 11.38 -7.89 -10.49
C ASN A 178 10.74 -7.54 -11.86
N ASN A 179 11.05 -8.28 -12.92
CA ASN A 179 10.31 -8.17 -14.18
C ASN A 179 8.94 -8.84 -14.03
N PHE A 180 7.89 -8.19 -14.54
CA PHE A 180 6.54 -8.76 -14.56
C PHE A 180 6.44 -9.90 -15.57
N LEU A 181 5.75 -10.97 -15.20
CA LEU A 181 5.59 -12.16 -16.03
C LEU A 181 4.12 -12.42 -16.36
N ASP A 182 3.89 -12.94 -17.56
CA ASP A 182 2.61 -13.54 -17.92
C ASP A 182 2.43 -14.93 -17.30
N CYS A 183 1.27 -15.56 -17.53
CA CYS A 183 0.98 -16.86 -16.93
C CYS A 183 1.89 -17.98 -17.47
N ASP A 184 2.44 -17.83 -18.68
CA ASP A 184 3.37 -18.76 -19.30
C ASP A 184 4.83 -18.53 -18.87
N GLY A 185 5.11 -17.41 -18.20
CA GLY A 185 6.45 -17.06 -17.69
C GLY A 185 7.24 -16.12 -18.59
N ASN A 186 6.64 -15.57 -19.65
CA ASN A 186 7.29 -14.59 -20.50
C ASN A 186 7.27 -13.21 -19.83
N ILE A 187 8.32 -12.41 -20.07
CA ILE A 187 8.40 -11.02 -19.58
C ILE A 187 7.34 -10.16 -20.28
N VAL A 188 6.53 -9.46 -19.48
CA VAL A 188 5.60 -8.43 -19.97
C VAL A 188 6.35 -7.13 -20.13
N LEU A 189 6.44 -6.63 -21.36
CA LEU A 189 7.26 -5.47 -21.69
C LEU A 189 6.57 -4.17 -21.24
N ARG A 190 7.37 -3.18 -20.83
CA ARG A 190 6.87 -1.87 -20.38
C ARG A 190 5.98 -1.17 -21.43
N GLU A 191 6.19 -1.48 -22.70
CA GLU A 191 5.41 -0.97 -23.83
C GLU A 191 3.91 -1.32 -23.71
N ASP A 192 3.60 -2.50 -23.17
CA ASP A 192 2.23 -2.99 -22.98
C ASP A 192 1.44 -2.14 -21.96
N PHE A 193 2.16 -1.47 -21.06
CA PHE A 193 1.58 -0.64 -20.00
C PHE A 193 1.13 0.75 -20.48
N HIS A 194 1.64 1.23 -21.61
CA HIS A 194 1.49 2.65 -21.99
C HIS A 194 0.05 3.05 -22.32
N TYR A 195 -0.82 2.11 -22.69
CA TYR A 195 -2.20 2.43 -23.09
C TYR A 195 -3.25 1.40 -22.68
N SER A 196 -2.83 0.26 -22.14
CA SER A 196 -3.76 -0.83 -21.79
C SER A 196 -4.04 -0.84 -20.29
N TRP A 197 -5.32 -0.89 -19.96
CA TRP A 197 -5.76 -1.19 -18.60
C TRP A 197 -5.53 -2.67 -18.28
N GLU A 198 -5.71 -3.51 -19.30
CA GLU A 198 -5.54 -4.96 -19.22
C GLU A 198 -4.19 -5.31 -19.81
N ILE A 199 -3.25 -5.66 -18.94
CA ILE A 199 -1.94 -6.19 -19.31
C ILE A 199 -1.90 -7.68 -18.92
N PRO A 200 -1.14 -8.52 -19.65
CA PRO A 200 -1.17 -9.97 -19.46
C PRO A 200 -0.38 -10.44 -18.22
N VAL A 201 -0.20 -9.60 -17.20
CA VAL A 201 0.50 -9.98 -15.97
C VAL A 201 -0.31 -11.00 -15.20
N CYS A 202 0.31 -12.11 -14.83
CA CYS A 202 -0.36 -13.18 -14.09
C CYS A 202 -0.47 -12.85 -12.60
N LEU A 203 -1.52 -13.38 -11.96
CA LEU A 203 -1.66 -13.38 -10.51
C LEU A 203 -1.27 -14.75 -9.98
N VAL A 204 -0.48 -14.78 -8.92
CA VAL A 204 0.01 -16.01 -8.28
C VAL A 204 -0.16 -15.93 -6.76
N PRO A 205 -0.27 -17.06 -6.05
CA PRO A 205 -0.23 -17.07 -4.59
C PRO A 205 1.04 -16.42 -4.06
N THR A 206 0.98 -15.81 -2.87
CA THR A 206 2.16 -15.19 -2.23
C THR A 206 3.26 -16.19 -1.85
N SER A 207 2.96 -17.49 -1.81
CA SER A 207 3.92 -18.56 -1.63
C SER A 207 4.64 -18.97 -2.93
N PHE A 208 4.36 -18.30 -4.05
CA PHE A 208 5.01 -18.57 -5.32
C PHE A 208 6.50 -18.21 -5.26
N GLU A 209 7.35 -19.18 -5.55
CA GLU A 209 8.79 -18.98 -5.68
C GLU A 209 9.08 -18.30 -7.03
N ARG A 210 9.69 -17.11 -6.97
CA ARG A 210 10.01 -16.34 -8.17
C ARG A 210 11.08 -17.09 -8.98
N PRO A 211 10.86 -17.33 -10.29
CA PRO A 211 11.84 -18.01 -11.11
C PRO A 211 13.10 -17.15 -11.27
N GLU A 212 14.26 -17.81 -11.34
CA GLU A 212 15.48 -17.17 -11.83
C GLU A 212 15.28 -16.79 -13.29
N LYS A 213 15.94 -15.71 -13.71
CA LYS A 213 15.95 -15.30 -15.10
C LYS A 213 16.73 -16.30 -15.94
N GLU A 214 16.10 -16.81 -17.00
CA GLU A 214 16.77 -17.59 -18.05
C GLU A 214 17.66 -16.73 -18.95
#